data_AF-A0A1C4L718-F1
#
_entry.id   AF-A0A1C4L718-F1
#
_cell.length_a   1.000
_cell.length_b   1.000
_cell.length_c   1.000
_cell.angle_alpha   90.00
_cell.angle_beta   90.00
_cell.angle_gamma   90.00
#
_symmetry.space_group_name_H-M   'P 1'
#
loop_
_entity.id
_entity.type
_entity.pdbx_description
1 polymer ?
#
loop_
_entity_poly.entity_id
_entity_poly.type
_entity_poly.pdbx_seq_one_letter_code
_entity_poly.pdbx_strand_id
1 'polypeptide(L)'
;MDGIRFAFGTLTVLPVRVRRWDRGAARGGMLWAPLAGLVVGLGAGALGGVLSALGAGALLAGVASTAVPAVLTRGLHLDGLADTADGLGSGKPAAEALAIMKRSDIGPFGVVTLLLVLLAQVAVLDRLYGLGWAEGALGAVVAGVTGRLAMTLGARRGVPAARPEGLGAAVAGAVPPRGGVRGRGAVPARVRGGGARRGARRGGAARCGGARGRGGRGAAPSALCAALRRGDGGRLRRPGGDGRDGGARGPGAGALSVGRRVGASARDLTACGAARPVPPRRARTP
;
A
#
# COMPACT_ATOMS: atom_id res chain seq x y z
N MET A 1 -21.58 13.73 12.31
CA MET A 1 -20.38 13.12 12.94
C MET A 1 -19.95 11.80 12.29
N ASP A 2 -20.75 11.20 11.40
CA ASP A 2 -20.45 9.88 10.83
C ASP A 2 -19.18 9.83 9.98
N GLY A 3 -18.80 10.93 9.33
CA GLY A 3 -17.53 11.01 8.59
C GLY A 3 -16.30 10.86 9.49
N ILE A 4 -16.29 11.49 10.67
CA ILE A 4 -15.18 11.34 11.64
C ILE A 4 -15.14 9.90 12.14
N ARG A 5 -16.31 9.32 12.46
CA ARG A 5 -16.40 7.93 12.89
C ARG A 5 -15.91 6.95 11.83
N PHE A 6 -16.25 7.18 10.57
CA PHE A 6 -15.76 6.42 9.44
C PHE A 6 -14.23 6.55 9.32
N ALA A 7 -13.68 7.77 9.37
CA ALA A 7 -12.24 8.00 9.26
C ALA A 7 -11.46 7.24 10.33
N PHE A 8 -11.81 7.41 11.60
CA PHE A 8 -11.09 6.75 12.69
C PHE A 8 -11.38 5.25 12.76
N GLY A 9 -12.61 4.82 12.51
CA GLY A 9 -12.97 3.39 12.55
C GLY A 9 -12.39 2.56 11.41
N THR A 10 -12.11 3.18 10.25
CA THR A 10 -11.53 2.47 9.09
C THR A 10 -10.03 2.68 8.93
N LEU A 11 -9.49 3.83 9.33
CA LEU A 11 -8.08 4.18 9.13
C LEU A 11 -7.22 4.01 10.38
N THR A 12 -7.81 3.69 11.53
CA THR A 12 -7.09 3.45 12.78
C THR A 12 -7.66 2.25 13.53
N VAL A 13 -6.95 1.80 14.57
CA VAL A 13 -7.37 0.76 15.52
C VAL A 13 -8.32 1.28 16.60
N LEU A 14 -8.55 2.60 16.66
CA LEU A 14 -9.38 3.18 17.71
C LEU A 14 -10.80 2.58 17.64
N PRO A 15 -11.36 2.13 18.78
CA PRO A 15 -12.64 1.46 18.83
C PRO A 15 -13.77 2.47 18.58
N VAL A 16 -14.06 2.72 17.31
CA VAL A 16 -15.10 3.66 16.88
C VAL A 16 -16.19 2.90 16.15
N ARG A 17 -17.41 2.92 16.70
CA ARG A 17 -18.57 2.30 16.07
C ARG A 17 -19.00 3.09 14.83
N VAL A 18 -18.79 2.51 13.64
CA VAL A 18 -19.29 3.06 12.38
C VAL A 18 -20.77 2.71 12.26
N ARG A 19 -21.65 3.71 12.39
CA ARG A 19 -23.11 3.52 12.38
C ARG A 19 -23.74 3.51 10.99
N ARG A 20 -23.05 4.06 10.00
CA ARG A 20 -23.58 4.28 8.65
C ARG A 20 -22.52 3.95 7.62
N TRP A 21 -22.87 3.08 6.68
CA TRP A 21 -22.00 2.63 5.60
C TRP A 21 -22.60 3.01 4.24
N ASP A 22 -22.47 4.28 3.88
CA ASP A 22 -22.91 4.78 2.58
C ASP A 22 -21.90 5.77 1.97
N ARG A 23 -22.13 6.17 0.71
CA ARG A 23 -21.24 7.12 0.01
C ARG A 23 -21.10 8.45 0.76
N GLY A 24 -22.12 8.90 1.48
CA GLY A 24 -22.08 10.14 2.24
C GLY A 24 -21.10 10.06 3.41
N ALA A 25 -21.19 8.98 4.18
CA ALA A 25 -20.27 8.67 5.28
C ALA A 25 -18.85 8.42 4.76
N ALA A 26 -18.68 7.67 3.66
CA ALA A 26 -17.38 7.42 3.03
C ALA A 26 -16.72 8.71 2.53
N ARG A 27 -17.48 9.60 1.87
CA ARG A 27 -17.01 10.95 1.50
C ARG A 27 -16.55 11.73 2.72
N GLY A 28 -17.37 11.74 3.78
CA GLY A 28 -17.02 12.39 5.04
C GLY A 28 -15.72 11.82 5.62
N GLY A 29 -15.59 10.49 5.65
CA GLY A 29 -14.40 9.78 6.10
C GLY A 29 -13.14 10.18 5.35
N MET A 30 -13.20 10.21 4.02
CA MET A 30 -12.06 10.64 3.21
C MET A 30 -11.71 12.12 3.44
N LEU A 31 -12.68 13.00 3.65
CA LEU A 31 -12.40 14.41 3.97
C LEU A 31 -11.75 14.59 5.36
N TRP A 32 -12.03 13.69 6.30
CA TRP A 32 -11.44 13.67 7.64
C TRP A 32 -10.20 12.78 7.75
N ALA A 33 -9.81 12.07 6.69
CA ALA A 33 -8.62 11.22 6.69
C ALA A 33 -7.35 11.98 7.13
N PRO A 34 -7.09 13.23 6.68
CA PRO A 34 -5.91 13.98 7.12
C PRO A 34 -5.87 14.21 8.63
N LEU A 35 -7.03 14.35 9.29
CA LEU A 35 -7.12 14.45 10.74
C LEU A 35 -6.75 13.13 11.43
N ALA A 36 -7.19 11.98 10.89
CA ALA A 36 -6.72 10.68 11.37
C ALA A 36 -5.19 10.55 11.20
N GLY A 37 -4.66 11.02 10.07
CA GLY A 37 -3.22 11.09 9.84
C GLY A 37 -2.47 12.00 10.82
N LEU A 38 -3.07 13.12 11.21
CA LEU A 38 -2.54 14.01 12.24
C LEU A 38 -2.44 13.28 13.58
N VAL A 39 -3.50 12.61 14.03
CA VAL A 39 -3.50 11.88 15.30
C VAL A 39 -2.46 10.76 15.31
N VAL A 40 -2.38 9.97 14.23
CA VAL A 40 -1.37 8.91 14.10
C VAL A 40 0.04 9.49 14.08
N GLY A 41 0.25 10.59 13.35
CA GLY A 41 1.54 11.28 13.27
C GLY A 41 1.96 11.92 14.60
N LEU A 42 1.01 12.47 15.38
CA LEU A 42 1.25 12.97 16.72
C LEU A 42 1.64 11.84 17.67
N GLY A 43 0.97 10.69 17.62
CA GLY A 43 1.37 9.52 18.40
C GLY A 43 2.79 9.04 18.06
N ALA A 44 3.13 9.02 16.77
CA ALA A 44 4.46 8.65 16.28
C ALA A 44 5.53 9.63 16.77
N GLY A 45 5.30 10.93 16.59
CA GLY A 45 6.21 11.98 17.02
C GLY A 45 6.33 12.10 18.54
N ALA A 46 5.25 11.85 19.29
CA ALA A 46 5.29 11.83 20.75
C ALA A 46 6.16 10.69 21.27
N LEU A 47 5.97 9.47 20.78
CA LEU A 47 6.78 8.33 21.22
C LEU A 47 8.27 8.53 20.88
N GLY A 48 8.59 8.86 19.63
CA GLY A 48 9.98 9.10 19.24
C GLY A 48 10.59 10.33 19.92
N GLY A 49 9.82 11.40 20.08
CA GLY A 49 10.24 12.62 20.78
C GLY A 49 10.54 12.37 22.26
N VAL A 50 9.70 11.61 22.96
CA VAL A 50 9.95 11.21 24.36
C VAL A 50 11.21 10.34 24.45
N LEU A 51 11.35 9.33 23.59
CA LEU A 51 12.56 8.49 23.57
C LEU A 51 13.82 9.33 23.34
N SER A 52 13.78 10.23 22.36
CA SER A 52 14.89 11.14 22.07
C SER A 52 15.20 12.08 23.25
N ALA A 53 14.18 12.63 23.91
CA ALA A 53 14.34 13.48 25.09
C ALA A 53 14.90 12.73 26.31
N LEU A 54 14.62 11.43 26.43
CA LEU A 54 15.20 10.53 27.43
C LEU A 54 16.63 10.08 27.10
N GLY A 55 17.21 10.57 25.99
CA GLY A 55 18.58 10.26 25.59
C GLY A 55 18.73 8.99 24.75
N ALA A 56 17.64 8.41 24.25
CA ALA A 56 17.73 7.32 23.29
C ALA A 56 18.40 7.78 21.98
N GLY A 57 19.12 6.87 21.33
CA GLY A 57 19.71 7.15 20.01
C GLY A 57 18.65 7.50 18.97
N ALA A 58 19.01 8.40 18.03
CA ALA A 58 18.12 8.87 16.97
C ALA A 58 17.51 7.73 16.13
N LEU A 59 18.28 6.66 15.91
CA LEU A 59 17.81 5.46 15.22
C LEU A 59 16.65 4.79 15.97
N LEU A 60 16.75 4.64 17.29
CA LEU A 60 15.70 4.03 18.10
C LEU A 60 14.42 4.89 18.09
N ALA A 61 14.57 6.21 18.21
CA ALA A 61 13.46 7.15 18.09
C ALA A 61 12.79 7.07 16.70
N GLY A 62 13.59 6.94 15.63
CA GLY A 62 13.11 6.77 14.26
C GLY A 62 12.37 5.46 14.05
N VAL A 63 12.91 4.33 14.52
CA VAL A 63 12.24 3.01 14.47
C VAL A 63 10.91 3.05 15.24
N ALA A 64 10.91 3.57 16.47
CA ALA A 64 9.71 3.68 17.29
C ALA A 64 8.64 4.55 16.60
N SER A 65 9.04 5.68 16.03
CA SER A 65 8.14 6.57 15.28
C SER A 65 7.53 5.87 14.05
N THR A 66 8.32 5.10 13.31
CA THR A 66 7.84 4.32 12.14
C THR A 66 6.91 3.17 12.53
N ALA A 67 7.11 2.55 13.70
CA ALA A 67 6.28 1.44 14.18
C ALA A 67 4.86 1.89 14.58
N VAL A 68 4.71 3.12 15.10
CA VAL A 68 3.42 3.62 15.60
C VAL A 68 2.30 3.58 14.53
N PRO A 69 2.48 4.10 13.30
CA PRO A 69 1.48 3.96 12.24
C PRO A 69 1.14 2.51 11.88
N ALA A 70 2.10 1.59 11.96
CA ALA A 70 1.84 0.17 11.70
C ALA A 70 0.89 -0.39 12.76
N VAL A 71 1.16 -0.15 14.04
CA VAL A 71 0.34 -0.63 15.16
C VAL A 71 -1.03 0.06 15.17
N LEU A 72 -1.05 1.39 15.12
CA LEU A 72 -2.28 2.18 15.21
C LEU A 72 -3.20 2.01 14.01
N THR A 73 -2.73 1.40 12.92
CA THR A 73 -3.57 1.07 11.76
C THR A 73 -3.71 -0.43 11.51
N ARG A 74 -3.25 -1.27 12.44
CA ARG A 74 -3.22 -2.74 12.32
C ARG A 74 -2.53 -3.23 11.04
N GLY A 75 -1.53 -2.50 10.56
CA GLY A 75 -0.82 -2.82 9.34
C GLY A 75 -1.60 -2.55 8.05
N LEU A 76 -2.85 -2.08 8.08
CA LEU A 76 -3.71 -1.94 6.90
C LEU A 76 -3.06 -1.15 5.74
N HIS A 77 -2.27 -0.12 6.07
CA HIS A 77 -1.59 0.69 5.05
C HIS A 77 -0.35 0.01 4.48
N LEU A 78 0.33 -0.82 5.29
CA LEU A 78 1.48 -1.61 4.84
C LEU A 78 1.01 -2.79 4.00
N ASP A 79 -0.06 -3.45 4.42
CA ASP A 79 -0.77 -4.50 3.67
C ASP A 79 -1.18 -4.00 2.28
N GLY A 80 -1.95 -2.91 2.22
CA GLY A 80 -2.36 -2.33 0.95
C GLY A 80 -1.20 -1.84 0.07
N LEU A 81 -0.07 -1.45 0.66
CA LEU A 81 1.15 -1.11 -0.10
C LEU A 81 1.81 -2.36 -0.68
N ALA A 82 1.92 -3.44 0.10
CA ALA A 82 2.46 -4.72 -0.36
C ALA A 82 1.60 -5.32 -1.47
N ASP A 83 0.27 -5.40 -1.25
CA ASP A 83 -0.69 -5.87 -2.25
C ASP A 83 -0.55 -5.08 -3.55
N THR A 84 -0.53 -3.76 -3.46
CA THR A 84 -0.40 -2.90 -4.64
C THR A 84 0.91 -3.14 -5.37
N ALA A 85 2.02 -3.34 -4.65
CA ALA A 85 3.31 -3.65 -5.23
C ALA A 85 3.32 -5.03 -5.91
N ASP A 86 2.72 -6.06 -5.31
CA ASP A 86 2.64 -7.39 -5.90
C ASP A 86 1.70 -7.44 -7.10
N GLY A 87 0.54 -6.79 -7.01
CA GLY A 87 -0.41 -6.67 -8.11
C GLY A 87 0.21 -5.97 -9.32
N LEU A 88 0.80 -4.78 -9.12
CA LEU A 88 1.42 -4.01 -10.20
C LEU A 88 2.74 -4.62 -10.69
N GLY A 89 3.53 -5.18 -9.78
CA GLY A 89 4.83 -5.82 -10.09
C GLY A 89 4.69 -7.13 -10.85
N SER A 90 3.54 -7.79 -10.77
CA SER A 90 3.29 -9.05 -11.48
C SER A 90 3.33 -8.94 -13.02
N GLY A 91 3.17 -7.73 -13.57
CA GLY A 91 3.09 -7.50 -15.03
C GLY A 91 1.88 -8.14 -15.71
N LYS A 92 0.91 -8.64 -14.93
CA LYS A 92 -0.27 -9.34 -15.44
C LYS A 92 -1.39 -8.38 -15.85
N PRO A 93 -2.36 -8.86 -16.65
CA PRO A 93 -3.58 -8.10 -16.93
C PRO A 93 -4.32 -7.70 -15.65
N ALA A 94 -5.09 -6.60 -15.71
CA ALA A 94 -5.72 -5.98 -14.54
C ALA A 94 -6.55 -6.97 -13.68
N ALA A 95 -7.30 -7.88 -14.31
CA ALA A 95 -8.12 -8.85 -13.60
C ALA A 95 -7.27 -9.82 -12.74
N GLU A 96 -6.13 -10.27 -13.25
CA GLU A 96 -5.22 -11.15 -12.52
C GLU A 96 -4.40 -10.41 -11.47
N ALA A 97 -3.95 -9.19 -11.77
CA ALA A 97 -3.29 -8.33 -10.78
C ALA A 97 -4.20 -8.06 -9.58
N LEU A 98 -5.48 -7.78 -9.81
CA LEU A 98 -6.48 -7.63 -8.75
C LEU A 98 -6.77 -8.94 -8.01
N ALA A 99 -6.63 -10.09 -8.67
CA ALA A 99 -6.73 -11.38 -8.01
C ALA A 99 -5.53 -11.63 -7.09
N ILE A 100 -4.31 -11.21 -7.48
CA ILE A 100 -3.10 -11.26 -6.63
C ILE A 100 -3.30 -10.39 -5.38
N MET A 101 -3.74 -9.14 -5.54
CA MET A 101 -4.01 -8.21 -4.43
C MET A 101 -5.08 -8.67 -3.42
N LYS A 102 -5.82 -9.75 -3.71
CA LYS A 102 -6.84 -10.30 -2.81
C LYS A 102 -6.35 -11.51 -2.03
N ARG A 103 -5.22 -12.09 -2.44
CA ARG A 103 -4.67 -13.23 -1.74
C ARG A 103 -4.05 -12.76 -0.44
N SER A 104 -3.99 -13.65 0.54
CA SER A 104 -3.41 -13.35 1.84
C SER A 104 -1.89 -13.53 1.89
N ASP A 105 -1.29 -14.09 0.83
CA ASP A 105 0.16 -14.26 0.71
C ASP A 105 0.83 -12.96 0.25
N ILE A 106 1.97 -12.65 0.85
CA ILE A 106 2.83 -11.57 0.39
C ILE A 106 3.76 -12.07 -0.70
N GLY A 107 3.85 -11.34 -1.81
CA GLY A 107 4.75 -11.64 -2.90
C GLY A 107 6.11 -10.94 -2.75
N PRO A 108 7.08 -11.28 -3.63
CA PRO A 108 8.43 -10.71 -3.57
C PRO A 108 8.46 -9.19 -3.75
N PHE A 109 7.58 -8.63 -4.59
CA PHE A 109 7.53 -7.19 -4.83
C PHE A 109 6.97 -6.44 -3.62
N GLY A 110 5.98 -7.02 -2.93
CA GLY A 110 5.47 -6.54 -1.67
C GLY A 110 6.56 -6.49 -0.60
N VAL A 111 7.29 -7.59 -0.42
CA VAL A 111 8.41 -7.66 0.55
C VAL A 111 9.47 -6.60 0.26
N VAL A 112 9.98 -6.54 -0.97
CA VAL A 112 11.03 -5.57 -1.36
C VAL A 112 10.53 -4.13 -1.18
N THR A 113 9.28 -3.85 -1.57
CA THR A 113 8.69 -2.52 -1.40
C THR A 113 8.60 -2.12 0.06
N LEU A 114 8.10 -3.01 0.92
CA LEU A 114 8.00 -2.74 2.36
C LEU A 114 9.37 -2.50 2.99
N LEU A 115 10.37 -3.32 2.65
CA LEU A 115 11.74 -3.13 3.14
C LEU A 115 12.28 -1.76 2.74
N LEU A 116 12.22 -1.41 1.45
CA LEU A 116 12.74 -0.13 0.96
C LEU A 116 12.01 1.07 1.58
N VAL A 117 10.68 1.01 1.71
CA VAL A 117 9.89 2.10 2.28
C VAL A 117 10.14 2.26 3.78
N LEU A 118 10.13 1.18 4.56
CA LEU A 118 10.37 1.24 6.01
C LEU A 118 11.80 1.67 6.31
N LEU A 119 12.80 1.16 5.56
CA LEU A 119 14.19 1.59 5.69
C LEU A 119 14.34 3.08 5.36
N ALA A 120 13.71 3.56 4.28
CA ALA A 120 13.74 4.98 3.93
C ALA A 120 13.09 5.86 5.01
N GLN A 121 11.95 5.43 5.56
CA GLN A 121 11.27 6.14 6.66
C GLN A 121 12.15 6.23 7.90
N VAL A 122 12.73 5.11 8.34
CA VAL A 122 13.64 5.06 9.49
C VAL A 122 14.87 5.91 9.23
N ALA A 123 15.50 5.81 8.05
CA ALA A 123 16.68 6.60 7.71
C ALA A 123 16.39 8.10 7.75
N VAL A 124 15.26 8.55 7.20
CA VAL A 124 14.88 9.98 7.24
C VAL A 124 14.61 10.42 8.67
N LEU A 125 13.89 9.62 9.46
CA LEU A 125 13.58 9.98 10.84
C LEU A 125 14.81 9.97 11.76
N ASP A 126 15.74 9.03 11.58
CA ASP A 126 17.04 9.04 12.26
C ASP A 126 17.76 10.37 12.02
N ARG A 127 17.83 10.83 10.77
CA ARG A 127 18.44 12.12 10.44
C ARG A 127 17.71 13.30 11.08
N LEU A 128 16.38 13.28 11.14
CA LEU A 128 15.60 14.35 11.75
C LEU A 128 15.74 14.37 13.28
N TYR A 129 15.67 13.22 13.95
CA TYR A 129 15.92 13.13 15.39
C TYR A 129 17.37 13.48 15.75
N GLY A 130 18.31 13.24 14.85
CA GLY A 130 19.70 13.71 14.99
C GLY A 130 19.86 15.24 14.93
N LEU A 131 18.89 15.97 14.35
CA LEU A 131 18.84 17.44 14.41
C LEU A 131 18.19 17.92 15.71
N GLY A 132 17.20 17.18 16.20
CA GLY A 132 16.51 17.42 17.46
C GLY A 132 15.20 16.65 17.57
N TRP A 133 14.69 16.51 18.80
CA TRP A 133 13.45 15.78 19.06
C TRP A 133 12.24 16.42 18.36
N ALA A 134 12.24 17.76 18.23
CA ALA A 134 11.16 18.51 17.61
C ALA A 134 11.12 18.30 16.09
N GLU A 135 12.28 18.25 15.43
CA GLU A 135 12.42 17.98 14.00
C GLU A 135 11.95 16.57 13.65
N GLY A 136 12.35 15.57 14.44
CA GLY A 136 11.89 14.20 14.29
C GLY A 136 10.38 14.06 14.48
N ALA A 137 9.84 14.66 15.55
CA ALA A 137 8.41 14.65 15.83
C ALA A 137 7.59 15.34 14.73
N LEU A 138 8.04 16.51 14.24
CA LEU A 138 7.41 17.22 13.14
C LEU A 138 7.46 16.38 11.85
N GLY A 139 8.58 15.72 11.57
CA GLY A 139 8.71 14.80 10.43
C GLY A 139 7.66 13.68 10.47
N ALA A 140 7.48 13.04 11.64
CA ALA A 140 6.47 12.01 11.83
C ALA A 140 5.03 12.53 11.64
N VAL A 141 4.74 13.73 12.14
CA VAL A 141 3.43 14.39 11.94
C VAL A 141 3.17 14.68 10.46
N VAL A 142 4.14 15.27 9.76
CA VAL A 142 4.03 15.58 8.33
C VAL A 142 3.83 14.29 7.53
N ALA A 143 4.57 13.22 7.82
CA ALA A 143 4.39 11.93 7.18
C ALA A 143 2.98 11.36 7.40
N GLY A 144 2.48 11.41 8.64
CA GLY A 144 1.12 10.97 9.00
C GLY A 144 0.03 11.70 8.21
N VAL A 145 0.07 13.04 8.20
CA VAL A 145 -0.91 13.88 7.50
C VAL A 145 -0.83 13.71 5.98
N THR A 146 0.37 13.74 5.40
CA THR A 146 0.57 13.62 3.96
C THR A 146 0.12 12.28 3.42
N GLY A 147 0.38 11.18 4.14
CA GLY A 147 -0.12 9.85 3.77
C GLY A 147 -1.65 9.80 3.65
N ARG A 148 -2.38 10.47 4.56
CA ARG A 148 -3.84 10.42 4.57
C ARG A 148 -4.47 11.45 3.63
N LEU A 149 -3.73 12.52 3.33
CA LEU A 149 -4.05 13.39 2.20
C LEU A 149 -3.99 12.60 0.89
N ALA A 150 -2.99 11.74 0.67
CA ALA A 150 -2.90 10.93 -0.54
C ALA A 150 -4.16 10.07 -0.78
N MET A 151 -4.75 9.48 0.28
CA MET A 151 -6.02 8.77 0.19
C MET A 151 -7.18 9.69 -0.24
N THR A 152 -7.25 10.89 0.35
CA THR A 152 -8.26 11.89 -0.01
C THR A 152 -8.14 12.30 -1.49
N LEU A 153 -6.91 12.37 -2.01
CA LEU A 153 -6.64 12.64 -3.42
C LEU A 153 -7.05 11.46 -4.31
N GLY A 154 -6.77 10.23 -3.90
CA GLY A 154 -7.17 9.00 -4.61
C GLY A 154 -8.68 8.79 -4.64
N ALA A 155 -9.42 9.32 -3.67
CA ALA A 155 -10.88 9.24 -3.61
C ALA A 155 -11.61 10.34 -4.40
N ARG A 156 -10.90 11.16 -5.20
CA ARG A 156 -11.51 12.26 -5.95
C ARG A 156 -12.43 11.79 -7.06
N ARG A 157 -13.48 12.57 -7.34
CA ARG A 157 -14.31 12.44 -8.55
C ARG A 157 -13.42 12.37 -9.78
N GLY A 158 -13.66 11.36 -10.63
CA GLY A 158 -12.84 11.06 -11.80
C GLY A 158 -11.84 9.92 -11.57
N VAL A 159 -11.62 9.47 -10.33
CA VAL A 159 -10.87 8.24 -10.04
C VAL A 159 -11.87 7.08 -9.90
N PRO A 160 -11.94 6.16 -10.88
CA PRO A 160 -12.86 5.02 -10.81
C PRO A 160 -12.38 4.01 -9.75
N ALA A 161 -13.33 3.23 -9.22
CA ALA A 161 -12.98 2.09 -8.39
C ALA A 161 -12.30 1.02 -9.24
N ALA A 162 -11.25 0.39 -8.70
CA ALA A 162 -10.58 -0.73 -9.38
C ALA A 162 -11.48 -1.97 -9.50
N ARG A 163 -12.51 -2.09 -8.66
CA ARG A 163 -13.51 -3.16 -8.67
C ARG A 163 -14.85 -2.61 -8.18
N PRO A 164 -16.00 -3.25 -8.51
CA PRO A 164 -17.32 -2.73 -8.14
C PRO A 164 -17.65 -2.82 -6.64
N GLU A 165 -16.89 -3.62 -5.88
CA GLU A 165 -17.22 -3.95 -4.48
C GLU A 165 -16.08 -3.68 -3.49
N GLY A 166 -16.41 -3.69 -2.19
CA GLY A 166 -15.46 -3.51 -1.09
C GLY A 166 -15.15 -2.06 -0.73
N LEU A 167 -14.18 -1.89 0.17
CA LEU A 167 -13.86 -0.58 0.77
C LEU A 167 -13.50 0.47 -0.28
N GLY A 168 -12.68 0.10 -1.28
CA GLY A 168 -12.26 0.98 -2.36
C GLY A 168 -13.45 1.51 -3.19
N ALA A 169 -14.44 0.67 -3.45
CA ALA A 169 -15.64 1.06 -4.20
C ALA A 169 -16.53 2.07 -3.43
N ALA A 170 -16.54 1.99 -2.09
CA ALA A 170 -17.30 2.91 -1.26
C ALA A 170 -16.71 4.34 -1.27
N VAL A 171 -15.39 4.48 -1.45
CA VAL A 171 -14.67 5.75 -1.35
C VAL A 171 -14.28 6.34 -2.71
N ALA A 172 -14.09 5.52 -3.74
CA ALA A 172 -13.68 5.96 -5.07
C ALA A 172 -14.70 6.95 -5.65
N GLY A 173 -14.20 8.06 -6.21
CA GLY A 173 -15.05 9.11 -6.76
C GLY A 173 -15.89 9.89 -5.74
N ALA A 174 -15.79 9.62 -4.43
CA ALA A 174 -16.66 10.23 -3.42
C ALA A 174 -16.29 11.69 -3.11
N VAL A 175 -15.02 12.07 -3.27
CA VAL A 175 -14.50 13.38 -2.88
C VAL A 175 -14.63 14.40 -4.02
N PRO A 176 -15.31 15.55 -3.83
CA PRO A 176 -15.36 16.61 -4.85
C PRO A 176 -13.97 17.22 -5.12
N PRO A 177 -13.70 17.74 -6.32
CA PRO A 177 -12.39 18.32 -6.67
C PRO A 177 -11.91 19.40 -5.70
N ARG A 178 -12.85 20.22 -5.19
CA ARG A 178 -12.60 21.30 -4.21
C ARG A 178 -12.49 20.80 -2.76
N GLY A 179 -12.97 19.59 -2.45
CA GLY A 179 -12.88 18.98 -1.12
C GLY A 179 -11.45 18.64 -0.71
N GLY A 180 -10.61 18.26 -1.68
CA GLY A 180 -9.18 18.03 -1.47
C GLY A 180 -8.33 19.30 -1.31
N VAL A 181 -8.95 20.48 -1.24
CA VAL A 181 -8.27 21.78 -0.99
C VAL A 181 -8.46 22.22 0.47
N ARG A 182 -9.62 21.97 1.10
CA ARG A 182 -9.82 22.28 2.53
C ARG A 182 -8.97 21.42 3.47
N GLY A 183 -8.68 20.17 3.11
CA GLY A 183 -7.74 19.32 3.85
C GLY A 183 -6.28 19.78 3.78
N ARG A 184 -5.93 20.72 2.87
CA ARG A 184 -4.56 21.26 2.75
C ARG A 184 -4.23 22.34 3.78
N GLY A 185 -5.23 22.86 4.50
CA GLY A 185 -5.07 24.01 5.39
C GLY A 185 -4.28 23.77 6.68
N ALA A 186 -3.86 22.54 6.97
CA ALA A 186 -3.26 22.17 8.26
C ALA A 186 -1.90 21.46 8.14
N VAL A 187 -1.13 21.71 7.08
CA VAL A 187 0.31 21.44 7.13
C VAL A 187 1.01 22.79 7.23
N PRO A 188 1.51 23.21 8.40
CA PRO A 188 2.31 24.42 8.47
C PRO A 188 3.57 24.21 7.63
N ALA A 189 3.57 24.80 6.43
CA ALA A 189 4.76 24.98 5.61
C ALA A 189 5.66 26.02 6.27
N ARG A 190 6.30 25.65 7.39
CA ARG A 190 7.45 26.36 7.93
C ARG A 190 8.48 25.35 8.43
N VAL A 191 9.05 24.58 7.49
CA VAL A 191 10.46 24.20 7.63
C VAL A 191 11.27 25.29 6.91
N ARG A 192 11.37 26.46 7.56
CA ARG A 192 12.24 27.54 7.09
C ARG A 192 13.53 27.47 7.89
N GLY A 193 14.55 26.88 7.25
CA GLY A 193 15.98 27.06 7.49
C GLY A 193 16.46 27.34 8.92
N GLY A 194 16.84 26.27 9.63
CA GLY A 194 17.67 26.35 10.84
C GLY A 194 18.86 25.37 10.80
N GLY A 195 19.30 24.94 9.61
CA GLY A 195 20.35 23.91 9.45
C GLY A 195 21.65 24.39 8.81
N ALA A 196 21.77 25.68 8.47
CA ALA A 196 23.03 26.25 7.99
C ALA A 196 23.73 26.93 9.17
N ARG A 197 24.74 26.26 9.75
CA ARG A 197 25.83 26.79 10.64
C ARG A 197 26.13 25.97 11.92
N ARG A 198 25.78 24.68 12.03
CA ARG A 198 26.28 23.84 13.15
C ARG A 198 26.90 22.48 12.76
N GLY A 199 27.31 22.33 11.50
CA GLY A 199 27.97 21.12 10.99
C GLY A 199 29.47 21.26 10.70
N ALA A 200 30.12 22.34 11.12
CA ALA A 200 31.55 22.57 10.92
C ALA A 200 32.28 22.52 12.27
N ARG A 201 32.31 21.35 12.92
CA ARG A 201 33.24 20.96 14.01
C ARG A 201 32.87 19.56 14.50
N ARG A 202 33.18 18.55 13.69
CA ARG A 202 33.56 17.19 14.11
C ARG A 202 34.02 16.46 12.85
N GLY A 203 35.33 16.52 12.64
CA GLY A 203 36.01 15.90 11.53
C GLY A 203 36.03 14.39 11.67
N GLY A 204 35.84 13.73 10.55
CA GLY A 204 36.10 12.32 10.30
C GLY A 204 36.15 12.19 8.78
N ALA A 205 37.36 12.26 8.23
CA ALA A 205 37.62 12.33 6.81
C ALA A 205 37.16 11.06 6.10
N ALA A 206 36.28 11.20 5.11
CA ALA A 206 36.20 10.30 3.96
C ALA A 206 35.90 11.16 2.73
N ARG A 207 36.95 11.43 1.96
CA ARG A 207 36.88 12.09 0.66
C ARG A 207 36.29 11.08 -0.34
N CYS A 208 35.17 11.41 -0.98
CA CYS A 208 34.84 10.93 -2.31
C CYS A 208 34.06 11.99 -3.08
N GLY A 209 34.68 12.47 -4.17
CA GLY A 209 34.07 12.83 -5.44
C GLY A 209 32.90 13.81 -5.44
N GLY A 210 33.19 15.06 -5.78
CA GLY A 210 32.17 16.01 -6.22
C GLY A 210 31.55 15.57 -7.56
N ALA A 211 30.22 15.60 -7.61
CA ALA A 211 29.47 15.79 -8.85
C ALA A 211 28.31 16.75 -8.53
N ARG A 212 28.49 18.02 -8.91
CA ARG A 212 27.41 19.02 -8.88
C ARG A 212 26.43 18.68 -10.00
N GLY A 213 25.40 17.91 -9.68
CA GLY A 213 24.23 17.75 -10.54
C GLY A 213 23.24 18.88 -10.31
N ARG A 214 23.26 19.90 -11.17
CA ARG A 214 22.06 20.74 -11.40
C ARG A 214 21.10 19.91 -12.26
N GLY A 215 19.85 19.75 -11.84
CA GLY A 215 18.76 19.31 -12.72
C GLY A 215 17.84 18.27 -12.11
N GLY A 216 16.53 18.51 -12.22
CA GLY A 216 15.50 17.53 -11.89
C GLY A 216 14.30 18.12 -11.16
N ARG A 217 13.58 19.05 -11.80
CA ARG A 217 12.22 19.39 -11.38
C ARG A 217 11.37 18.11 -11.43
N GLY A 218 10.56 17.90 -10.41
CA GLY A 218 9.80 16.68 -10.20
C GLY A 218 8.99 16.22 -11.42
N ALA A 219 9.29 15.01 -11.88
CA ALA A 219 8.55 14.28 -12.91
C ALA A 219 7.97 12.95 -12.38
N ALA A 220 7.72 12.86 -11.07
CA ALA A 220 7.12 11.67 -10.47
C ALA A 220 5.60 11.50 -10.73
N PRO A 221 4.75 12.55 -10.83
CA PRO A 221 3.32 12.33 -10.99
C PRO A 221 2.91 12.00 -12.45
N SER A 222 3.78 12.22 -13.43
CA SER A 222 3.49 12.00 -14.85
C SER A 222 3.69 10.54 -15.28
N ALA A 223 4.63 9.80 -14.66
CA ALA A 223 4.88 8.41 -15.00
C ALA A 223 3.71 7.48 -14.63
N LEU A 224 3.02 7.76 -13.51
CA LEU A 224 1.85 6.99 -13.07
C LEU A 224 0.64 7.20 -14.01
N CYS A 225 0.42 8.42 -14.49
CA CYS A 225 -0.62 8.70 -15.49
C CYS A 225 -0.30 8.17 -16.90
N ALA A 226 0.98 7.95 -17.22
CA ALA A 226 1.40 7.35 -18.49
C ALA A 226 1.25 5.82 -18.48
N ALA A 227 1.49 5.18 -17.33
CA ALA A 227 1.28 3.74 -17.14
C ALA A 227 -0.21 3.35 -17.26
N LEU A 228 -1.12 4.17 -16.71
CA LEU A 228 -2.56 3.92 -16.80
C LEU A 228 -3.11 4.07 -18.24
N ARG A 229 -2.54 4.95 -19.06
CA ARG A 229 -2.99 5.15 -20.45
C ARG A 229 -2.53 4.08 -21.43
N ARG A 230 -1.49 3.30 -21.11
CA ARG A 230 -1.03 2.19 -21.97
C ARG A 230 -1.84 0.91 -21.77
N GLY A 231 -2.61 0.78 -20.69
CA GLY A 231 -3.47 -0.38 -20.42
C GLY A 231 -4.77 -0.43 -21.23
N ASP A 232 -5.25 0.72 -21.74
CA ASP A 232 -6.54 0.82 -22.44
C ASP A 232 -6.44 0.66 -23.98
N GLY A 233 -5.26 0.33 -24.53
CA GLY A 233 -5.00 0.30 -25.97
C GLY A 233 -5.29 -1.03 -26.69
N GLY A 234 -5.80 -2.05 -26.01
CA GLY A 234 -6.09 -3.36 -26.60
C GLY A 234 -7.37 -3.35 -27.43
N ARG A 235 -7.29 -2.93 -28.70
CA ARG A 235 -8.38 -3.00 -29.68
C ARG A 235 -8.92 -4.43 -29.81
N LEU A 236 -10.19 -4.62 -29.47
CA LEU A 236 -10.99 -5.78 -29.86
C LEU A 236 -11.15 -5.78 -31.39
N ARG A 237 -10.43 -6.69 -32.05
CA ARG A 237 -10.69 -7.08 -33.45
C ARG A 237 -12.01 -7.85 -33.47
N ARG A 238 -13.07 -7.26 -34.04
CA ARG A 238 -14.28 -8.00 -34.41
C ARG A 238 -13.96 -8.88 -35.63
N PRO A 239 -14.22 -10.20 -35.61
CA PRO A 239 -14.35 -10.94 -36.86
C PRO A 239 -15.70 -10.57 -37.48
N GLY A 240 -15.66 -10.03 -38.69
CA GLY A 240 -16.84 -9.87 -39.53
C GLY A 240 -17.36 -11.25 -39.92
N GLY A 241 -18.65 -11.47 -39.72
CA GLY A 241 -19.38 -12.59 -40.28
C GLY A 241 -20.34 -12.06 -41.32
N ASP A 242 -20.12 -12.43 -42.58
CA ASP A 242 -21.14 -12.44 -43.61
C ASP A 242 -20.91 -13.65 -44.52
N GLY A 243 -21.99 -14.30 -44.96
CA GLY A 243 -22.01 -15.22 -46.10
C GLY A 243 -21.78 -16.72 -45.87
N ARG A 244 -22.88 -17.44 -45.61
CA ARG A 244 -23.46 -18.56 -46.39
C ARG A 244 -22.61 -19.72 -46.98
N ASP A 245 -23.21 -20.90 -46.80
CA ASP A 245 -23.32 -22.08 -47.69
C ASP A 245 -22.15 -23.05 -47.91
N GLY A 246 -22.47 -24.35 -47.87
CA GLY A 246 -21.76 -25.40 -48.61
C GLY A 246 -21.17 -26.52 -47.74
N GLY A 247 -21.82 -27.69 -47.77
CA GLY A 247 -21.32 -28.91 -47.12
C GLY A 247 -20.35 -29.74 -47.98
N ALA A 248 -20.09 -30.94 -47.44
CA ALA A 248 -19.55 -32.16 -48.07
C ALA A 248 -18.02 -32.44 -47.99
N ARG A 249 -17.76 -33.60 -47.33
CA ARG A 249 -16.76 -34.66 -47.63
C ARG A 249 -15.27 -34.43 -47.30
N GLY A 250 -14.71 -35.34 -46.48
CA GLY A 250 -13.25 -35.61 -46.36
C GLY A 250 -12.73 -36.48 -47.52
N PRO A 251 -11.65 -37.30 -47.37
CA PRO A 251 -10.70 -37.48 -46.26
C PRO A 251 -9.20 -37.50 -46.68
N GLY A 252 -8.28 -37.74 -45.73
CA GLY A 252 -6.85 -38.07 -45.93
C GLY A 252 -5.87 -36.90 -45.73
N ALA A 253 -4.60 -37.03 -45.36
CA ALA A 253 -3.74 -38.08 -44.82
C ALA A 253 -2.35 -37.41 -44.58
N GLY A 254 -1.56 -37.91 -43.61
CA GLY A 254 -0.11 -37.66 -43.46
C GLY A 254 0.28 -36.53 -42.49
N ALA A 255 0.80 -36.84 -41.29
CA ALA A 255 2.25 -37.01 -40.99
C ALA A 255 2.95 -35.63 -40.84
N LEU A 256 3.66 -35.25 -39.76
CA LEU A 256 4.64 -35.99 -38.97
C LEU A 256 4.84 -35.37 -37.57
N SER A 257 5.24 -36.25 -36.67
CA SER A 257 5.71 -36.09 -35.30
C SER A 257 7.12 -35.50 -35.17
N VAL A 258 7.36 -34.69 -34.11
CA VAL A 258 8.51 -34.79 -33.17
C VAL A 258 7.99 -34.25 -31.82
N GLY A 259 8.00 -34.92 -30.67
CA GLY A 259 8.73 -36.10 -30.25
C GLY A 259 9.87 -35.77 -29.28
N ARG A 260 9.56 -35.37 -28.03
CA ARG A 260 10.12 -36.04 -26.83
C ARG A 260 9.51 -35.56 -25.53
N ARG A 261 8.86 -36.52 -24.87
CA ARG A 261 8.61 -36.60 -23.43
C ARG A 261 9.93 -37.02 -22.75
N VAL A 262 10.11 -36.61 -21.50
CA VAL A 262 10.35 -37.59 -20.42
C VAL A 262 9.49 -37.15 -19.24
N GLY A 263 8.53 -38.01 -18.90
CA GLY A 263 7.87 -38.02 -17.60
C GLY A 263 8.23 -39.33 -16.90
N ALA A 264 8.11 -39.32 -15.58
CA ALA A 264 7.83 -40.48 -14.73
C ALA A 264 7.08 -39.88 -13.53
N SER A 265 5.75 -39.85 -13.54
CA SER A 265 4.78 -40.91 -13.22
C SER A 265 4.85 -41.38 -11.77
N ALA A 266 3.73 -41.13 -11.09
CA ALA A 266 3.34 -41.66 -9.80
C ALA A 266 3.09 -43.18 -9.83
N ARG A 267 3.01 -43.74 -8.62
CA ARG A 267 2.55 -45.07 -8.18
C ARG A 267 3.69 -45.96 -7.71
N ASP A 268 4.04 -45.80 -6.44
CA ASP A 268 4.12 -46.91 -5.48
C ASP A 268 4.20 -46.34 -4.05
N LEU A 269 3.68 -47.09 -3.09
CA LEU A 269 3.63 -46.82 -1.63
C LEU A 269 2.38 -46.10 -1.10
N THR A 270 1.23 -46.71 -1.35
CA THR A 270 0.13 -46.75 -0.37
C THR A 270 0.40 -47.91 0.60
N ALA A 271 0.88 -47.66 1.82
CA ALA A 271 0.70 -48.52 3.00
C ALA A 271 1.44 -47.99 4.25
N CYS A 272 0.76 -47.19 5.10
CA CYS A 272 0.82 -47.31 6.57
C CYS A 272 -0.03 -46.22 7.24
N GLY A 273 -0.88 -46.64 8.20
CA GLY A 273 -1.30 -45.76 9.29
C GLY A 273 -2.70 -45.14 9.21
N ALA A 274 -3.75 -45.97 9.13
CA ALA A 274 -5.10 -45.57 9.50
C ALA A 274 -5.18 -45.32 11.03
N ALA A 275 -5.37 -44.07 11.46
CA ALA A 275 -5.70 -43.73 12.84
C ALA A 275 -7.24 -43.80 13.04
N ARG A 276 -7.66 -44.60 14.02
CA ARG A 276 -9.07 -44.91 14.34
C ARG A 276 -9.80 -43.72 14.99
N PRO A 277 -11.13 -43.57 14.80
CA PRO A 277 -11.93 -42.59 15.54
C PRO A 277 -12.24 -43.05 16.99
N VAL A 278 -12.24 -42.07 17.90
CA VAL A 278 -12.52 -42.19 19.35
C VAL A 278 -14.04 -42.30 19.60
N PRO A 279 -14.53 -43.22 20.45
CA PRO A 279 -15.96 -43.30 20.80
C PRO A 279 -16.36 -42.26 21.88
N PRO A 280 -17.64 -41.82 21.91
CA PRO A 280 -18.10 -40.81 22.86
C PRO A 280 -18.28 -41.35 24.29
N ARG A 281 -17.86 -40.55 25.28
CA ARG A 281 -18.09 -40.78 26.71
C ARG A 281 -19.58 -40.79 27.04
N ARG A 282 -20.07 -41.87 27.67
CA ARG A 282 -21.41 -41.91 28.28
C ARG A 282 -21.44 -41.02 29.53
N ALA A 283 -22.44 -40.15 29.59
CA ALA A 283 -22.82 -39.41 30.78
C ALA A 283 -23.33 -40.40 31.86
N ARG A 284 -22.83 -40.24 33.10
CA ARG A 284 -23.48 -40.78 34.30
C ARG A 284 -24.23 -39.64 34.97
N THR A 285 -25.51 -39.86 35.23
CA THR A 285 -26.32 -39.17 36.25
C THR A 285 -27.30 -40.19 36.82
N PRO A 286 -27.87 -39.95 38.01
CA PRO A 286 -27.45 -39.04 39.08
C PRO A 286 -26.63 -39.74 40.17
#